data_AF-A0AA51XDQ8-F1
#
_entry.id   AF-A0AA51XDQ8-F1
#
_cell.length_a   1.000
_cell.length_b   1.000
_cell.length_c   1.000
_cell.angle_alpha   90.00
_cell.angle_beta   90.00
_cell.angle_gamma   90.00
#
_symmetry.space_group_name_H-M   'P 1'
#
loop_
_entity.id
_entity.type
_entity.pdbx_description
1 polymer ?
#
loop_
_entity_poly.entity_id
_entity_poly.type
_entity_poly.pdbx_seq_one_letter_code
_entity_poly.pdbx_strand_id
1 'polypeptide(L)'
;MQLIEINKARYRKHLNRVIAGCAVGLAVGSLAISQTLIALFPDESGTHFHWNVTGVVISALGLAWLLNKYRTHPFMIEVVYVWELKQALNKITRKMAKLKAAGREGNADALLAIHYSYAGSKLLWQLDDNTITMDDLAIKQAELDSVAAKYNLTLDANDYDASILKNF
;
A
#
# COMPACT_ATOMS: atom_id res chain seq x y z
N MET A 1 -9.16 9.38 0.56
CA MET A 1 -9.36 8.75 1.89
C MET A 1 -8.75 9.70 2.90
N GLN A 2 -9.31 9.80 4.09
CA GLN A 2 -8.80 10.72 5.10
C GLN A 2 -7.57 10.14 5.80
N LEU A 3 -6.61 11.00 6.16
CA LEU A 3 -5.47 10.59 6.97
C LEU A 3 -5.91 10.53 8.44
N ILE A 4 -5.85 9.33 9.04
CA ILE A 4 -6.16 9.14 10.47
C ILE A 4 -4.91 8.78 11.26
N GLU A 5 -4.94 9.12 12.54
CA GLU A 5 -3.91 8.68 13.48
C GLU A 5 -4.03 7.18 13.75
N ILE A 6 -2.91 6.47 13.66
CA ILE A 6 -2.83 5.03 13.86
C ILE A 6 -1.89 4.74 15.03
N ASN A 7 -2.35 3.95 16.00
CA ASN A 7 -1.47 3.44 17.05
C ASN A 7 -0.44 2.48 16.44
N LYS A 8 0.81 2.95 16.36
CA LYS A 8 1.92 2.20 15.77
C LYS A 8 2.14 0.82 16.40
N ALA A 9 2.10 0.72 17.72
CA ALA A 9 2.35 -0.54 18.42
C ALA A 9 1.28 -1.59 18.07
N ARG A 10 0.01 -1.18 18.01
CA ARG A 10 -1.11 -2.03 17.57
C ARG A 10 -0.94 -2.43 16.11
N TYR A 11 -0.70 -1.47 15.21
CA TYR A 11 -0.48 -1.73 13.78
C TYR A 11 0.65 -2.74 13.54
N ARG A 12 1.83 -2.52 14.11
CA ARG A 12 3.00 -3.40 13.92
C ARG A 12 2.74 -4.81 14.44
N LYS A 13 2.10 -4.94 15.61
CA LYS A 13 1.72 -6.23 16.18
C LYS A 13 0.75 -7.00 15.28
N HIS A 14 -0.29 -6.32 14.77
CA HIS A 14 -1.27 -6.94 13.89
C HIS A 14 -0.66 -7.30 12.54
N LEU A 15 0.08 -6.38 11.91
CA LEU A 15 0.76 -6.60 10.64
C LEU A 15 1.69 -7.81 10.71
N ASN A 16 2.55 -7.89 11.73
CA ASN A 16 3.49 -9.01 11.87
C ASN A 16 2.78 -10.35 12.02
N ARG A 17 1.64 -10.40 12.74
CA ARG A 17 0.82 -11.62 12.85
C ARG A 17 0.18 -12.00 11.53
N VAL A 18 -0.34 -11.02 10.77
CA VAL A 18 -0.88 -11.26 9.43
C VAL A 18 0.20 -11.79 8.50
N ILE A 19 1.38 -11.18 8.49
CA ILE A 19 2.52 -11.63 7.66
C ILE A 19 2.93 -13.06 8.04
N ALA A 20 3.09 -13.36 9.33
CA ALA A 20 3.44 -14.70 9.79
C ALA A 20 2.37 -15.73 9.41
N GLY A 21 1.08 -15.39 9.58
CA GLY A 21 -0.04 -16.24 9.18
C GLY A 21 -0.07 -16.50 7.68
N CYS A 22 0.16 -15.48 6.84
CA CYS A 22 0.27 -15.63 5.40
C CYS A 22 1.47 -16.49 5.00
N ALA A 23 2.62 -16.30 5.62
CA ALA A 23 3.83 -17.07 5.31
C ALA A 23 3.64 -18.56 5.64
N VAL A 24 3.14 -18.86 6.84
CA VAL A 24 2.84 -20.24 7.26
C VAL A 24 1.73 -20.84 6.40
N GLY A 25 0.65 -20.10 6.18
CA GLY A 25 -0.47 -20.56 5.36
C GLY A 25 -0.08 -20.85 3.93
N LEU A 26 0.80 -20.02 3.33
CA LEU A 26 1.30 -20.22 1.98
C LEU A 26 2.22 -21.44 1.92
N ALA A 27 3.13 -21.59 2.87
CA ALA A 27 4.05 -22.73 2.94
C ALA A 27 3.28 -24.06 3.11
N VAL A 28 2.39 -24.13 4.08
CA VAL A 28 1.60 -25.35 4.36
C VAL A 28 0.62 -25.62 3.22
N GLY A 29 -0.13 -24.61 2.78
CA GLY A 29 -1.11 -24.76 1.71
C GLY A 29 -0.47 -25.19 0.39
N SER A 30 0.65 -24.58 0.02
CA SER A 30 1.32 -24.91 -1.24
C SER A 30 1.81 -26.35 -1.25
N LEU A 31 2.43 -26.80 -0.15
CA LEU A 31 2.85 -28.19 -0.01
C LEU A 31 1.67 -29.15 -0.01
N ALA A 32 0.64 -28.90 0.80
CA ALA A 32 -0.51 -29.78 0.91
C ALA A 32 -1.22 -29.96 -0.45
N ILE A 33 -1.45 -28.87 -1.18
CA ILE A 33 -2.11 -28.93 -2.49
C ILE A 33 -1.21 -29.60 -3.52
N SER A 34 0.08 -29.26 -3.56
CA SER A 34 1.03 -29.86 -4.51
C SER A 34 1.14 -31.37 -4.32
N GLN A 35 1.30 -31.83 -3.08
CA GLN A 35 1.38 -33.26 -2.76
C GLN A 35 0.08 -34.00 -3.07
N THR A 36 -1.07 -33.36 -2.81
CA THR A 36 -2.37 -33.93 -3.16
C THR A 36 -2.51 -34.08 -4.68
N LEU A 37 -2.12 -33.07 -5.46
CA LEU A 37 -2.18 -33.12 -6.92
C LEU A 37 -1.24 -34.19 -7.50
N ILE A 38 -0.02 -34.31 -6.96
CA ILE A 38 0.94 -35.34 -7.36
C ILE A 38 0.40 -36.74 -7.07
N ALA A 39 -0.22 -36.95 -5.90
CA ALA A 39 -0.80 -38.23 -5.52
C ALA A 39 -1.99 -38.63 -6.42
N LEU A 40 -2.79 -37.65 -6.87
CA LEU A 40 -3.95 -37.89 -7.75
C LEU A 40 -3.56 -38.00 -9.24
N PHE A 41 -2.52 -37.30 -9.66
CA PHE A 41 -2.07 -37.22 -11.05
C PHE A 41 -0.56 -37.45 -11.15
N PRO A 42 -0.09 -38.69 -10.87
CA PRO A 42 1.32 -39.02 -10.99
C PRO A 42 1.78 -38.90 -12.46
N ASP A 43 2.92 -38.25 -12.65
CA ASP A 43 3.56 -38.07 -13.95
C ASP A 43 4.68 -39.09 -14.12
N GLU A 44 4.64 -39.86 -15.21
CA GLU A 44 5.63 -40.91 -15.53
C GLU A 44 7.03 -40.34 -15.82
N SER A 45 7.13 -39.05 -16.18
CA SER A 45 8.40 -38.37 -16.46
C SER A 45 9.18 -37.97 -15.19
N GLY A 46 8.57 -38.11 -14.00
CA GLY A 46 9.17 -37.79 -12.71
C GLY A 46 9.31 -36.30 -12.38
N THR A 47 8.91 -35.40 -13.29
CA THR A 47 8.97 -33.94 -13.05
C THR A 47 7.60 -33.41 -12.63
N HIS A 48 7.46 -32.91 -11.39
CA HIS A 48 6.21 -32.36 -10.87
C HIS A 48 6.21 -30.84 -10.69
N PHE A 49 7.04 -30.13 -11.47
CA PHE A 49 7.16 -28.68 -11.36
C PHE A 49 5.81 -27.96 -11.53
N HIS A 50 4.99 -28.38 -12.49
CA HIS A 50 3.68 -27.77 -12.74
C HIS A 50 2.73 -27.92 -11.55
N TRP A 51 2.74 -29.06 -10.86
CA TRP A 51 1.93 -29.27 -9.66
C TRP A 51 2.40 -28.43 -8.48
N ASN A 52 3.71 -28.27 -8.30
CA ASN A 52 4.26 -27.35 -7.30
C ASN A 52 3.84 -25.90 -7.55
N VAL A 53 3.98 -25.41 -8.79
CA VAL A 53 3.57 -24.05 -9.15
C VAL A 53 2.06 -23.87 -8.95
N THR A 54 1.26 -24.85 -9.37
CA THR A 54 -0.19 -24.82 -9.19
C THR A 54 -0.58 -24.75 -7.72
N GLY A 55 0.06 -25.54 -6.85
CA GLY A 55 -0.18 -25.49 -5.41
C GLY A 55 0.14 -24.13 -4.80
N VAL A 56 1.23 -23.48 -5.22
CA VAL A 56 1.56 -22.11 -4.81
C VAL A 56 0.50 -21.11 -5.26
N VAL A 57 0.08 -21.17 -6.53
CA VAL A 57 -0.92 -20.24 -7.10
C VAL A 57 -2.26 -20.39 -6.38
N ILE A 58 -2.77 -21.62 -6.21
CA ILE A 58 -4.04 -21.86 -5.53
C ILE A 58 -3.98 -21.36 -4.08
N SER A 59 -2.88 -21.63 -3.39
CA SER A 59 -2.69 -21.16 -2.00
C SER A 59 -2.65 -19.65 -1.89
N ALA A 60 -1.94 -18.98 -2.82
CA ALA A 60 -1.88 -17.52 -2.86
C ALA A 60 -3.25 -16.89 -3.13
N LEU A 61 -4.03 -17.46 -4.06
CA LEU A 61 -5.40 -17.03 -4.34
C LEU A 61 -6.32 -17.24 -3.13
N GLY A 62 -6.19 -18.40 -2.46
CA GLY A 62 -6.95 -18.69 -1.24
C GLY A 62 -6.64 -17.71 -0.11
N LEU A 63 -5.36 -17.38 0.11
CA LEU A 63 -4.95 -16.35 1.07
C LEU A 63 -5.46 -14.96 0.70
N ALA A 64 -5.35 -14.58 -0.58
CA ALA A 64 -5.87 -13.29 -1.05
C ALA A 64 -7.38 -13.18 -0.81
N TRP A 65 -8.14 -14.25 -1.12
CA TRP A 65 -9.57 -14.31 -0.84
C TRP A 65 -9.86 -14.22 0.65
N LEU A 66 -9.13 -14.95 1.50
CA LEU A 66 -9.30 -14.94 2.95
C LEU A 66 -9.05 -13.54 3.53
N LEU A 67 -7.93 -12.93 3.18
CA LEU A 67 -7.60 -11.57 3.59
C LEU A 67 -8.67 -10.58 3.13
N ASN A 68 -9.18 -10.74 1.90
CA ASN A 68 -10.24 -9.89 1.37
C ASN A 68 -11.57 -10.06 2.13
N LYS A 69 -11.93 -11.30 2.47
CA LYS A 69 -13.14 -11.62 3.23
C LYS A 69 -13.13 -10.99 4.63
N TYR A 70 -11.97 -10.95 5.28
CA TYR A 70 -11.82 -10.45 6.64
C TYR A 70 -11.36 -8.97 6.73
N ARG A 71 -11.39 -8.21 5.64
CA ARG A 71 -10.93 -6.80 5.65
C ARG A 71 -11.65 -5.91 6.64
N THR A 72 -12.93 -6.16 6.89
CA THR A 72 -13.76 -5.35 7.81
C THR A 72 -13.65 -5.82 9.26
N HIS A 73 -12.90 -6.90 9.53
CA HIS A 73 -12.73 -7.42 10.88
C HIS A 73 -11.93 -6.42 11.75
N PRO A 74 -12.28 -6.20 13.04
CA PRO A 74 -11.61 -5.22 13.90
C PRO A 74 -10.09 -5.39 14.04
N PHE A 75 -9.59 -6.61 13.84
CA PHE A 75 -8.16 -6.92 13.83
C PHE A 75 -7.43 -6.39 12.58
N MET A 76 -8.13 -6.31 11.45
CA MET A 76 -7.58 -5.95 10.15
C MET A 76 -7.64 -4.45 9.85
N ILE A 77 -8.37 -3.66 10.64
CA ILE A 77 -8.64 -2.23 10.37
C ILE A 77 -7.35 -1.46 10.03
N GLU A 78 -6.32 -1.47 10.88
CA GLU A 78 -5.11 -0.70 10.60
C GLU A 78 -4.26 -1.29 9.50
N VAL A 79 -4.24 -2.62 9.38
CA VAL A 79 -3.50 -3.32 8.32
C VAL A 79 -4.08 -2.95 6.96
N VAL A 80 -5.42 -2.98 6.85
CA VAL A 80 -6.16 -2.61 5.65
C VAL A 80 -6.03 -1.13 5.36
N TYR A 81 -6.20 -0.27 6.38
CA TYR A 81 -6.03 1.17 6.22
C TYR A 81 -4.64 1.53 5.67
N VAL A 82 -3.57 0.99 6.24
CA VAL A 82 -2.20 1.26 5.77
C VAL A 82 -1.97 0.69 4.37
N TRP A 83 -2.56 -0.46 4.04
CA TRP A 83 -2.51 -1.00 2.67
C TRP A 83 -3.23 -0.09 1.67
N GLU A 84 -4.40 0.44 2.00
CA GLU A 84 -5.15 1.39 1.17
C GLU A 84 -4.39 2.72 1.04
N LEU A 85 -3.77 3.20 2.11
CA LEU A 85 -2.91 4.37 2.09
C LEU A 85 -1.73 4.17 1.13
N LYS A 86 -1.02 3.03 1.21
CA LYS A 86 0.06 2.69 0.27
C LYS A 86 -0.41 2.71 -1.18
N GLN A 87 -1.63 2.23 -1.45
CA GLN A 87 -2.20 2.29 -2.80
C GLN A 87 -2.55 3.69 -3.26
N ALA A 88 -3.16 4.50 -2.38
CA ALA A 88 -3.47 5.90 -2.67
C ALA A 88 -2.19 6.67 -3.00
N LEU A 89 -1.15 6.53 -2.17
CA LEU A 89 0.17 7.13 -2.40
C LEU A 89 0.77 6.65 -3.72
N ASN A 90 0.73 5.35 -4.02
CA ASN A 90 1.24 4.83 -5.29
C ASN A 90 0.49 5.41 -6.51
N LYS A 91 -0.84 5.62 -6.41
CA LYS A 91 -1.61 6.26 -7.48
C LYS A 91 -1.14 7.69 -7.73
N ILE A 92 -0.86 8.47 -6.68
CA ILE A 92 -0.34 9.84 -6.79
C ILE A 92 1.09 9.83 -7.33
N THR A 93 1.97 8.98 -6.78
CA THR A 93 3.38 8.86 -7.19
C THR A 93 3.53 8.57 -8.67
N ARG A 94 2.69 7.70 -9.25
CA ARG A 94 2.70 7.43 -10.71
C ARG A 94 2.40 8.67 -11.55
N LYS A 95 1.75 9.69 -10.99
CA LYS A 95 1.41 10.96 -11.67
C LYS A 95 2.26 12.14 -11.17
N MET A 96 3.23 11.90 -10.28
CA MET A 96 4.00 12.94 -9.60
C MET A 96 4.67 13.92 -10.57
N ALA A 97 5.21 13.44 -11.69
CA ALA A 97 5.86 14.31 -12.67
C ALA A 97 4.89 15.36 -13.25
N LYS A 98 3.68 14.94 -13.62
CA LYS A 98 2.64 15.82 -14.16
C LYS A 98 2.06 16.74 -13.09
N LEU A 99 1.84 16.21 -11.88
CA LEU A 99 1.39 17.00 -10.74
C LEU A 99 2.40 18.11 -10.40
N LYS A 100 3.71 17.80 -10.40
CA LYS A 100 4.74 18.81 -10.17
C LYS A 100 4.79 19.86 -11.26
N ALA A 101 4.62 19.47 -12.53
CA ALA A 101 4.56 20.41 -13.65
C ALA A 101 3.38 21.38 -13.48
N ALA A 102 2.16 20.85 -13.29
CA ALA A 102 0.97 21.68 -13.11
C ALA A 102 1.00 22.51 -11.81
N GLY A 103 1.57 21.96 -10.73
CA GLY A 103 1.72 22.68 -9.46
C GLY A 103 2.64 23.89 -9.59
N ARG A 104 3.71 23.82 -10.41
CA ARG A 104 4.57 24.98 -10.71
C ARG A 104 3.82 26.09 -11.46
N GLU A 105 2.76 25.76 -12.17
CA GLU A 105 1.86 26.70 -12.84
C GLU A 105 0.75 27.22 -11.93
N GLY A 106 0.67 26.74 -10.68
CA GLY A 106 -0.31 27.19 -9.67
C GLY A 106 -1.60 26.37 -9.63
N ASN A 107 -1.61 25.17 -10.23
CA ASN A 107 -2.78 24.30 -10.17
C ASN A 107 -3.02 23.80 -8.73
N ALA A 108 -4.11 24.27 -8.11
CA ALA A 108 -4.44 23.96 -6.71
C ALA A 108 -4.64 22.46 -6.45
N ASP A 109 -5.36 21.78 -7.35
CA ASP A 109 -5.61 20.34 -7.32
C ASP A 109 -4.30 19.53 -7.34
N ALA A 110 -3.35 19.93 -8.18
CA ALA A 110 -2.05 19.28 -8.27
C ALA A 110 -1.24 19.45 -6.98
N LEU A 111 -1.20 20.68 -6.45
CA LEU A 111 -0.51 20.99 -5.20
C LEU A 111 -1.14 20.25 -4.01
N LEU A 112 -2.47 20.18 -3.95
CA LEU A 112 -3.22 19.44 -2.94
C LEU A 112 -2.93 17.93 -3.00
N ALA A 113 -2.90 17.34 -4.18
CA ALA A 113 -2.53 15.93 -4.35
C ALA A 113 -1.09 15.64 -3.90
N ILE A 114 -0.14 16.54 -4.19
CA ILE A 114 1.25 16.42 -3.72
C ILE A 114 1.30 16.56 -2.19
N HIS A 115 0.60 17.55 -1.63
CA HIS A 115 0.53 17.78 -0.19
C HIS A 115 0.00 16.55 0.56
N TYR A 116 -1.13 15.99 0.09
CA TYR A 116 -1.66 14.74 0.62
C TYR A 116 -0.64 13.60 0.53
N SER A 117 0.07 13.48 -0.60
CA SER A 117 1.09 12.44 -0.77
C SER A 117 2.23 12.58 0.24
N TYR A 118 2.64 13.81 0.58
CA TYR A 118 3.71 14.05 1.55
C TYR A 118 3.24 13.78 2.98
N ALA A 119 2.06 14.28 3.36
CA ALA A 119 1.45 14.01 4.66
C ALA A 119 1.25 12.49 4.87
N GLY A 120 0.72 11.79 3.88
CA GLY A 120 0.52 10.34 3.94
C GLY A 120 1.83 9.55 3.96
N SER A 121 2.87 9.99 3.24
CA SER A 121 4.20 9.37 3.30
C SER A 121 4.84 9.52 4.67
N LYS A 122 4.73 10.70 5.29
CA LYS A 122 5.21 10.96 6.65
C LYS A 122 4.55 10.03 7.67
N LEU A 123 3.21 9.92 7.64
CA LEU A 123 2.47 8.99 8.48
C LEU A 123 2.95 7.55 8.27
N LEU A 124 3.08 7.13 7.01
CA LEU A 124 3.51 5.78 6.69
C LEU A 124 4.91 5.46 7.22
N TRP A 125 5.87 6.37 7.05
CA TRP A 125 7.24 6.16 7.52
C TRP A 125 7.36 6.16 9.04
N GLN A 126 6.56 6.98 9.74
CA GLN A 126 6.46 6.92 11.19
C GLN A 126 5.93 5.55 11.66
N LEU A 127 4.93 4.99 10.96
CA LEU A 127 4.39 3.67 11.26
C LEU A 127 5.38 2.53 10.97
N ASP A 128 6.17 2.65 9.90
CA ASP A 128 7.11 1.61 9.45
C ASP A 128 8.54 1.75 10.04
N ASP A 129 8.79 2.70 10.96
CA ASP A 129 10.13 3.00 11.51
C ASP A 129 11.18 3.40 10.45
N ASN A 130 10.74 3.95 9.32
CA ASN A 130 11.60 4.30 8.19
C ASN A 130 11.91 5.80 8.15
N THR A 131 12.66 6.32 9.12
CA THR A 131 12.86 7.77 9.28
C THR A 131 14.00 8.35 8.44
N ILE A 132 14.79 7.53 7.75
CA ILE A 132 15.98 7.94 6.97
C ILE A 132 15.62 8.99 5.90
N THR A 133 14.39 8.97 5.39
CA THR A 133 13.92 9.85 4.31
C THR A 133 13.11 11.06 4.78
N MET A 134 12.95 11.24 6.10
CA MET A 134 12.13 12.33 6.66
C MET A 134 12.69 13.72 6.35
N ASP A 135 14.02 13.88 6.36
CA ASP A 135 14.65 15.17 6.07
C ASP A 135 14.45 15.58 4.60
N ASP A 136 14.60 14.64 3.66
CA ASP A 136 14.33 14.86 2.24
C ASP A 136 12.84 15.20 2.00
N LEU A 137 11.92 14.56 2.72
CA LEU A 137 10.50 14.90 2.64
C LEU A 137 10.20 16.27 3.24
N ALA A 138 10.87 16.66 4.32
CA ALA A 138 10.73 18.00 4.90
C ALA A 138 11.18 19.09 3.91
N ILE A 139 12.28 18.86 3.18
CA ILE A 139 12.75 19.75 2.11
C ILE A 139 11.70 19.86 1.00
N LYS A 140 11.15 18.72 0.54
CA LYS A 140 10.10 18.70 -0.49
C LYS A 140 8.81 19.39 -0.03
N GLN A 141 8.45 19.24 1.24
CA GLN A 141 7.30 19.93 1.82
C GLN A 141 7.53 21.44 1.83
N ALA A 142 8.71 21.91 2.25
CA ALA A 142 9.04 23.33 2.25
C ALA A 142 9.03 23.95 0.84
N GLU A 143 9.51 23.21 -0.17
CA GLU A 143 9.39 23.61 -1.58
C GLU A 143 7.92 23.75 -2.00
N LEU A 144 7.08 22.76 -1.67
CA LEU A 144 5.66 22.78 -1.97
C LEU A 144 4.94 23.96 -1.29
N ASP A 145 5.21 24.20 -0.01
CA ASP A 145 4.62 25.28 0.78
C ASP A 145 4.99 26.65 0.20
N SER A 146 6.24 26.80 -0.29
CA SER A 146 6.69 28.02 -0.97
C SER A 146 5.93 28.26 -2.28
N VAL A 147 5.66 27.20 -3.05
CA VAL A 147 4.84 27.30 -4.27
C VAL A 147 3.38 27.62 -3.93
N ALA A 148 2.80 26.96 -2.92
CA ALA A 148 1.44 27.24 -2.49
C ALA A 148 1.26 28.69 -2.02
N ALA A 149 2.21 29.21 -1.23
CA ALA A 149 2.23 30.59 -0.78
C ALA A 149 2.29 31.60 -1.93
N LYS A 150 3.10 31.32 -2.98
CA LYS A 150 3.16 32.15 -4.20
C LYS A 150 1.79 32.33 -4.86
N TYR A 151 0.93 31.31 -4.79
CA TYR A 151 -0.41 31.34 -5.36
C TYR A 151 -1.51 31.63 -4.32
N ASN A 152 -1.16 32.01 -3.09
CA ASN A 152 -2.06 32.26 -1.97
C ASN A 152 -3.01 31.08 -1.67
N LEU A 153 -2.50 29.85 -1.81
CA LEU A 153 -3.24 28.63 -1.53
C LEU A 153 -2.95 28.13 -0.11
N THR A 154 -3.99 27.71 0.59
CA THR A 154 -3.88 26.94 1.83
C THR A 154 -4.24 25.50 1.52
N LEU A 155 -3.33 24.58 1.81
CA LEU A 155 -3.49 23.16 1.51
C LEU A 155 -3.83 22.40 2.80
N ASP A 156 -4.94 21.66 2.80
CA ASP A 156 -5.27 20.70 3.85
C ASP A 156 -5.35 19.31 3.22
N ALA A 157 -4.62 18.33 3.76
CA ALA A 157 -4.68 16.95 3.30
C ALA A 157 -6.11 16.37 3.37
N ASN A 158 -6.99 16.91 4.23
CA ASN A 158 -8.36 16.45 4.33
C ASN A 158 -9.23 16.81 3.12
N ASP A 159 -8.83 17.83 2.35
CA ASP A 159 -9.55 18.26 1.13
C ASP A 159 -9.25 17.37 -0.08
N TYR A 160 -8.28 16.45 0.04
CA TYR A 160 -7.88 15.59 -1.06
C TYR A 160 -8.94 14.53 -1.42
N ASP A 161 -9.37 14.53 -2.69
CA ASP A 161 -10.12 13.44 -3.29
C ASP A 161 -9.34 12.77 -4.44
N ALA A 162 -9.52 11.44 -4.58
CA ALA A 162 -8.85 10.67 -5.63
C ALA A 162 -9.30 11.06 -7.05
N SER A 163 -10.46 11.71 -7.22
CA SER A 163 -10.96 12.22 -8.48
C SER A 163 -10.04 13.28 -9.09
N ILE A 164 -9.32 14.04 -8.27
CA ILE A 164 -8.33 15.05 -8.70
C ILE A 164 -7.35 14.44 -9.70
N LEU A 165 -6.92 13.20 -9.44
CA LEU A 165 -5.94 12.52 -10.28
C LEU A 165 -6.44 12.23 -11.69
N LYS A 166 -7.73 12.31 -11.99
CA LYS A 166 -8.25 12.05 -13.35
C LYS A 166 -7.76 13.09 -14.37
N ASN A 167 -7.39 14.29 -13.90
CA ASN A 167 -6.95 15.40 -14.74
C ASN A 167 -5.44 15.39 -15.07
N PHE A 168 -4.70 14.38 -14.57
CA PHE A 168 -3.24 14.26 -14.73
C PHE A 168 -2.86 12.92 -15.36
#